data_AF-A0A520GRY9-F1
#
_entry.id   AF-A0A520GRY9-F1
#
_cell.length_a   1.000
_cell.length_b   1.000
_cell.length_c   1.000
_cell.angle_alpha   90.00
_cell.angle_beta   90.00
_cell.angle_gamma   90.00
#
_symmetry.space_group_name_H-M   'P 1'
#
loop_
_entity.id
_entity.type
_entity.pdbx_description
1 polymer ?
#
loop_
_entity_poly.entity_id
_entity_poly.type
_entity_poly.pdbx_seq_one_letter_code
_entity_poly.pdbx_strand_id
1 'polypeptide(L)'
;SYIIDTARFFYKLPADISKQKILYSNPMIRDRLKNGTLFKYPTITPDKYAFKGKIYVLINGGSFSATSLFSANMRNLKNVTFVGEETGGSKNIWTAGVIKNLTLPASKLLLTYGNFPAYFGNINEIDGRGVIPDISISYDIEQYLAKKDLEMEWVLKDIAKEAQRK
;
A
#
# COMPACT_ATOMS: atom_id res chain seq x y z
N SER A 1 -16.13 11.50 6.52
CA SER A 1 -14.94 11.51 5.68
C SER A 1 -13.90 12.43 6.31
N TYR A 2 -12.93 11.87 7.04
CA TYR A 2 -11.67 12.45 7.50
C TYR A 2 -10.57 11.69 6.73
N ILE A 3 -9.35 12.22 6.58
CA ILE A 3 -8.28 11.47 5.88
C ILE A 3 -8.16 10.01 6.41
N ILE A 4 -8.60 9.75 7.64
CA ILE A 4 -9.17 8.46 8.06
C ILE A 4 -10.37 8.72 8.98
N ASP A 5 -11.57 8.26 8.61
CA ASP A 5 -12.83 8.60 9.29
C ASP A 5 -12.98 8.14 10.75
N THR A 6 -12.11 7.21 11.11
CA THR A 6 -12.06 6.54 12.39
C THR A 6 -10.58 6.29 12.64
N ALA A 7 -10.15 6.31 13.91
CA ALA A 7 -8.79 5.89 14.23
C ALA A 7 -8.61 4.44 13.78
N ARG A 8 -7.93 4.25 12.65
CA ARG A 8 -7.51 2.94 12.17
C ARG A 8 -6.02 2.84 12.39
N PHE A 9 -5.63 1.83 13.15
CA PHE A 9 -4.22 1.49 13.32
C PHE A 9 -3.62 1.19 11.95
N PHE A 10 -2.52 1.86 11.60
CA PHE A 10 -1.75 1.63 10.37
C PHE A 10 -1.07 0.26 10.33
N TYR A 11 -1.09 -0.45 11.46
CA TYR A 11 -0.53 -1.78 11.64
C TYR A 11 -1.36 -2.51 12.69
N LYS A 12 -2.03 -3.59 12.29
CA LYS A 12 -2.64 -4.54 13.20
C LYS A 12 -2.32 -5.91 12.63
N LEU A 13 -1.54 -6.74 13.35
CA LEU A 13 -1.50 -8.15 13.01
C LEU A 13 -2.93 -8.67 13.14
N PRO A 14 -3.56 -9.17 12.05
CA PRO A 14 -4.94 -9.64 12.14
C PRO A 14 -5.02 -10.79 13.13
N ALA A 15 -6.07 -10.81 13.95
CA ALA A 15 -6.30 -11.90 14.90
C ALA A 15 -6.40 -13.25 14.18
N ASP A 16 -6.82 -13.23 12.91
CA ASP A 16 -6.93 -14.40 12.04
C ASP A 16 -5.59 -15.01 11.63
N ILE A 17 -4.44 -14.34 11.85
CA ILE A 17 -3.12 -14.99 11.70
C ILE A 17 -3.01 -16.18 12.66
N SER A 18 -3.68 -16.16 13.82
CA SER A 18 -3.74 -17.31 14.71
C SER A 18 -4.44 -18.54 14.10
N LYS A 19 -5.27 -18.35 13.07
CA LYS A 19 -5.93 -19.42 12.31
C LYS A 19 -5.07 -19.95 11.16
N GLN A 20 -4.05 -19.20 10.73
CA GLN A 20 -3.12 -19.60 9.68
C GLN A 20 -1.93 -20.36 10.29
N LYS A 21 -1.99 -21.69 10.32
CA LYS A 21 -0.98 -22.56 10.97
C LYS A 21 0.46 -22.26 10.56
N ILE A 22 0.71 -22.01 9.27
CA ILE A 22 2.05 -21.76 8.70
C ILE A 22 2.66 -20.47 9.29
N LEU A 23 1.85 -19.43 9.47
CA LEU A 23 2.31 -18.15 10.01
C LEU A 23 2.39 -18.19 11.54
N TYR A 24 1.40 -18.81 12.19
CA TYR A 24 1.35 -18.90 13.66
C TYR A 24 2.43 -19.82 14.25
N SER A 25 2.97 -20.77 13.48
CA SER A 25 4.07 -21.64 13.95
C SER A 25 5.40 -20.91 14.10
N ASN A 26 5.56 -19.72 13.52
CA ASN A 26 6.75 -18.91 13.72
C ASN A 26 6.76 -18.32 15.15
N PRO A 27 7.76 -18.62 15.99
CA PRO A 27 7.79 -18.19 17.40
C PRO A 27 7.70 -16.68 17.57
N MET A 28 8.32 -15.91 16.67
CA MET A 28 8.31 -14.44 16.71
C MET A 28 6.95 -13.85 16.31
N ILE A 29 6.27 -14.46 15.34
CA ILE A 29 4.90 -14.06 14.94
C ILE A 29 3.92 -14.40 16.06
N ARG A 30 4.03 -15.60 16.63
CA ARG A 30 3.22 -16.06 17.77
C ARG A 30 3.39 -15.16 18.99
N ASP A 31 4.63 -14.80 19.32
CA ASP A 31 4.93 -13.92 20.45
C ASP A 31 4.38 -12.52 20.22
N ARG A 32 4.55 -11.95 19.02
CA ARG A 32 3.94 -10.66 18.65
C ARG A 32 2.41 -10.70 18.57
N LEU A 33 1.77 -11.83 18.27
CA LEU A 33 0.31 -11.92 18.33
C LEU A 33 -0.22 -11.94 19.77
N LYS A 34 0.49 -12.65 20.66
CA LYS A 34 0.13 -12.78 22.07
C LYS A 34 0.47 -11.53 22.88
N ASN A 35 1.59 -10.87 22.55
CA ASN A 35 2.19 -9.78 23.31
C ASN A 35 2.20 -8.43 22.56
N GLY A 36 1.85 -8.40 21.26
CA GLY A 36 1.97 -7.21 20.39
C GLY A 36 0.91 -6.13 20.58
N THR A 37 0.17 -6.17 21.70
CA THR A 37 -0.52 -5.00 22.26
C THR A 37 0.45 -3.98 22.88
N LEU A 38 1.77 -4.14 22.73
CA LEU A 38 2.78 -3.26 23.32
C LEU A 38 2.97 -1.89 22.65
N PHE A 39 2.37 -1.62 21.49
CA PHE A 39 2.28 -0.26 20.99
C PHE A 39 0.87 0.28 21.20
N LYS A 40 0.64 0.93 22.34
CA LYS A 40 -0.41 1.95 22.46
C LYS A 40 -0.01 3.11 21.54
N TYR A 41 -0.20 2.94 20.23
CA TYR A 41 -0.15 4.08 19.33
C TYR A 41 -1.25 5.05 19.79
N PRO A 42 -0.93 6.33 20.03
CA PRO A 42 -1.95 7.29 20.40
C PRO A 42 -3.00 7.32 19.31
N THR A 43 -4.28 7.38 19.72
CA THR A 43 -5.36 7.68 18.80
C THR A 43 -5.03 8.98 18.08
N ILE A 44 -4.77 8.90 16.77
CA ILE A 44 -4.51 10.09 15.96
C ILE A 44 -5.87 10.73 15.66
N THR A 45 -6.10 11.93 16.20
CA THR A 45 -7.24 12.76 15.80
C THR A 45 -6.88 13.55 14.54
N PRO A 46 -7.79 13.67 13.55
CA PRO A 46 -7.55 14.48 12.37
C PRO A 46 -7.19 15.93 12.76
N ASP A 47 -6.17 16.49 12.10
CA ASP A 47 -5.82 17.90 12.27
C ASP A 47 -6.96 18.81 11.76
N LYS A 48 -7.09 20.01 12.33
CA LYS A 48 -8.08 21.02 11.87
C LYS A 48 -7.91 21.39 10.39
N TYR A 49 -6.71 21.25 9.85
CA TYR A 49 -6.38 21.52 8.44
C TYR A 49 -6.41 20.26 7.56
N ALA A 50 -6.99 19.15 8.03
CA ALA A 50 -7.15 17.96 7.22
C ALA A 50 -7.91 18.28 5.92
N PHE A 51 -7.34 17.87 4.78
CA PHE A 51 -7.96 18.04 3.47
C PHE A 51 -9.24 17.21 3.37
N LYS A 52 -10.34 17.86 2.98
CA LYS A 52 -11.69 17.27 2.91
C LYS A 52 -12.17 17.04 1.47
N GLY A 53 -11.41 17.47 0.48
CA GLY A 53 -11.77 17.36 -0.93
C GLY A 53 -11.58 15.94 -1.47
N LYS A 54 -11.81 15.82 -2.78
CA LYS A 54 -11.48 14.62 -3.54
C LYS A 54 -9.97 14.52 -3.73
N ILE A 55 -9.42 13.33 -3.54
CA ILE A 55 -7.99 13.04 -3.61
C ILE A 55 -7.77 12.13 -4.82
N TYR A 56 -6.82 12.49 -5.67
CA TYR A 56 -6.33 11.62 -6.74
C TYR A 56 -4.94 11.13 -6.37
N VAL A 57 -4.68 9.83 -6.55
CA VAL A 57 -3.37 9.23 -6.29
C VAL A 57 -2.89 8.62 -7.59
N LEU A 58 -1.81 9.20 -8.15
CA LEU A 58 -1.17 8.68 -9.36
C LEU A 58 -0.20 7.56 -8.97
N ILE A 59 -0.37 6.38 -9.57
CA ILE A 59 0.38 5.17 -9.24
C ILE A 59 0.89 4.45 -10.49
N ASN A 60 1.99 3.73 -10.34
CA ASN A 60 2.54 2.87 -11.39
C ASN A 60 3.37 1.71 -10.81
N GLY A 61 3.96 0.87 -11.68
CA GLY A 61 4.82 -0.25 -11.25
C GLY A 61 6.02 0.16 -10.40
N GLY A 62 6.52 1.40 -10.52
CA GLY A 62 7.58 1.98 -9.69
C GLY A 62 7.12 2.41 -8.29
N SER A 63 5.83 2.39 -8.02
CA SER A 63 5.23 2.72 -6.73
C SER A 63 5.30 1.55 -5.75
N PHE A 64 6.49 1.19 -5.27
CA PHE A 64 6.71 0.06 -4.36
C PHE A 64 7.16 0.50 -2.96
N SER A 65 7.32 -0.45 -2.03
CA SER A 65 7.74 -0.21 -0.63
C SER A 65 6.66 0.51 0.20
N ALA A 66 7.00 1.61 0.88
CA ALA A 66 6.05 2.37 1.70
C ALA A 66 4.81 2.81 0.92
N THR A 67 4.93 3.03 -0.39
CA THR A 67 3.81 3.38 -1.27
C THR A 67 2.78 2.26 -1.36
N SER A 68 3.18 0.98 -1.34
CA SER A 68 2.23 -0.14 -1.35
C SER A 68 1.34 -0.13 -0.10
N LEU A 69 1.93 0.16 1.07
CA LEU A 69 1.20 0.30 2.34
C LEU A 69 0.29 1.53 2.31
N PHE A 70 0.79 2.66 1.84
CA PHE A 70 0.02 3.91 1.71
C PHE A 70 -1.20 3.71 0.80
N SER A 71 -0.98 3.20 -0.41
CA SER A 71 -2.01 2.95 -1.41
C SER A 71 -3.05 1.95 -0.92
N ALA A 72 -2.64 0.86 -0.26
CA ALA A 72 -3.56 -0.13 0.28
C ALA A 72 -4.46 0.43 1.38
N ASN A 73 -3.94 1.36 2.20
CA ASN A 73 -4.74 2.04 3.22
C ASN A 73 -5.68 3.07 2.61
N MET A 74 -5.18 3.92 1.70
CA MET A 74 -5.95 4.98 1.05
C MET A 74 -7.10 4.45 0.20
N ARG A 75 -6.97 3.25 -0.38
CA ARG A 75 -8.05 2.57 -1.13
C ARG A 75 -9.31 2.32 -0.29
N ASN A 76 -9.22 2.34 1.04
CA ASN A 76 -10.38 2.20 1.91
C ASN A 76 -11.15 3.52 2.15
N LEU A 77 -10.69 4.64 1.60
CA LEU A 77 -11.30 5.95 1.75
C LEU A 77 -12.26 6.22 0.59
N LYS A 78 -13.42 6.81 0.88
CA LYS A 78 -14.49 7.03 -0.10
C LYS A 78 -14.22 8.19 -1.07
N ASN A 79 -13.28 9.08 -0.73
CA ASN A 79 -12.96 10.29 -1.49
C ASN A 79 -11.62 10.20 -2.23
N VAL A 80 -11.09 8.98 -2.41
CA VAL A 80 -9.82 8.72 -3.11
C VAL A 80 -10.09 8.02 -4.44
N THR A 81 -9.37 8.43 -5.49
CA THR A 81 -9.38 7.77 -6.80
C THR A 81 -7.94 7.50 -7.23
N PHE A 82 -7.62 6.23 -7.50
CA PHE A 82 -6.32 5.81 -8.02
C PHE A 82 -6.32 5.82 -9.54
N VAL A 83 -5.28 6.42 -10.13
CA VAL A 83 -5.14 6.58 -11.58
C VAL A 83 -3.74 6.13 -11.99
N GLY A 84 -3.62 5.34 -13.05
CA GLY A 84 -2.33 4.89 -13.59
C GLY A 84 -2.25 3.38 -13.79
N GLU A 85 -1.18 2.75 -13.31
CA GLU A 85 -0.94 1.31 -13.40
C GLU A 85 -0.90 0.66 -12.01
N GLU A 86 -0.96 -0.67 -11.96
CA GLU A 86 -0.80 -1.43 -10.71
C GLU A 86 0.50 -1.07 -9.99
N THR A 87 0.43 -0.83 -8.68
CA THR A 87 1.63 -0.55 -7.86
C THR A 87 2.57 -1.74 -7.82
N GLY A 88 3.88 -1.51 -7.76
CA GLY A 88 4.81 -2.55 -7.35
C GLY A 88 4.60 -3.03 -5.89
N GLY A 89 5.11 -4.22 -5.57
CA GLY A 89 4.95 -4.84 -4.25
C GLY A 89 3.60 -5.53 -4.07
N SER A 90 3.16 -5.72 -2.83
CA SER A 90 1.88 -6.35 -2.52
C SER A 90 0.93 -5.43 -1.76
N LYS A 91 -0.37 -5.53 -2.06
CA LYS A 91 -1.45 -4.78 -1.41
C LYS A 91 -1.74 -5.23 0.03
N ASN A 92 -1.17 -6.36 0.48
CA ASN A 92 -1.54 -6.96 1.78
C ASN A 92 -0.35 -7.46 2.62
N ILE A 93 0.82 -7.59 2.00
CA ILE A 93 2.02 -8.06 2.69
C ILE A 93 3.24 -7.32 2.16
N TRP A 94 4.18 -7.03 3.04
CA TRP A 94 5.52 -6.64 2.64
C TRP A 94 6.54 -7.29 3.59
N THR A 95 7.75 -7.51 3.10
CA THR A 95 8.84 -8.10 3.87
C THR A 95 9.95 -7.07 4.06
N ALA A 96 10.09 -6.54 5.27
CA ALA A 96 11.10 -5.52 5.59
C ALA A 96 11.32 -5.38 7.10
N GLY A 97 12.29 -4.56 7.51
CA GLY A 97 12.64 -4.32 8.91
C GLY A 97 14.03 -4.87 9.21
N VAL A 98 14.16 -6.20 9.34
CA VAL A 98 15.48 -6.85 9.44
C VAL A 98 15.92 -7.25 8.04
N ILE A 99 16.85 -6.48 7.47
CA ILE A 99 17.50 -6.80 6.20
C ILE A 99 18.65 -7.77 6.50
N LYS A 100 18.66 -8.92 5.81
CA LYS A 100 19.76 -9.88 5.87
C LYS A 100 20.52 -9.90 4.56
N ASN A 101 21.82 -10.12 4.69
CA ASN A 101 22.76 -10.27 3.60
C ASN A 101 23.29 -11.71 3.63
N LEU A 102 23.25 -12.37 2.48
CA LEU A 102 23.80 -13.71 2.29
C LEU A 102 24.67 -13.70 1.03
N THR A 103 25.97 -13.95 1.18
CA THR A 103 26.85 -14.15 0.03
C THR A 103 26.76 -15.60 -0.42
N LEU A 104 26.33 -15.83 -1.65
CA LEU A 104 26.18 -17.18 -2.19
C LEU A 104 27.54 -17.87 -2.33
N PRO A 105 27.68 -19.15 -1.90
CA PRO A 105 28.99 -19.78 -1.75
C PRO A 105 29.72 -20.01 -3.08
N ALA A 106 28.99 -20.31 -4.16
CA ALA A 106 29.55 -20.60 -5.47
C ALA A 106 29.72 -19.33 -6.34
N SER A 107 28.65 -18.56 -6.50
CA SER A 107 28.64 -17.38 -7.40
C SER A 107 29.21 -16.11 -6.76
N LYS A 108 29.37 -16.09 -5.42
CA LYS A 108 29.77 -14.92 -4.63
C LYS A 108 28.82 -13.72 -4.76
N LEU A 109 27.63 -13.91 -5.32
CA LEU A 109 26.60 -12.87 -5.40
C LEU A 109 26.07 -12.55 -4.00
N LEU A 110 25.86 -11.27 -3.73
CA LEU A 110 25.23 -10.78 -2.52
C LEU A 110 23.71 -10.81 -2.67
N LEU A 111 23.05 -11.67 -1.89
CA LEU A 111 21.60 -11.69 -1.76
C LEU A 111 21.19 -10.84 -0.55
N THR A 112 20.45 -9.75 -0.81
CA THR A 112 19.86 -8.90 0.22
C THR A 112 18.36 -9.13 0.26
N TYR A 113 17.82 -9.50 1.42
CA TYR A 113 16.39 -9.79 1.55
C TYR A 113 15.82 -9.37 2.90
N GLY A 114 14.54 -8.96 2.89
CA GLY A 114 13.79 -8.65 4.10
C GLY A 114 13.34 -9.93 4.80
N ASN A 115 13.61 -10.03 6.11
CA ASN A 115 13.32 -11.25 6.89
C ASN A 115 12.13 -11.09 7.85
N PHE A 116 11.38 -9.99 7.76
CA PHE A 116 10.25 -9.73 8.66
C PHE A 116 8.99 -9.40 7.85
N PRO A 117 7.98 -10.31 7.81
CA PRO A 117 6.73 -10.05 7.12
C PRO A 117 5.80 -9.18 7.98
N ALA A 118 5.30 -8.11 7.38
CA ALA A 118 4.27 -7.26 7.95
C ALA A 118 3.02 -7.33 7.07
N TYR A 119 1.87 -7.51 7.72
CA TYR A 119 0.58 -7.73 7.09
C TYR A 119 -0.33 -6.52 7.33
N PHE A 120 -1.11 -6.17 6.32
CA PHE A 120 -2.03 -5.03 6.37
C PHE A 120 -3.22 -5.28 5.44
N GLY A 121 -4.32 -4.55 5.63
CA GLY A 121 -5.54 -4.72 4.83
C GLY A 121 -6.23 -6.08 5.04
N ASN A 122 -6.87 -6.59 3.97
CA ASN A 122 -7.58 -7.87 3.98
C ASN A 122 -6.64 -9.06 3.74
N ILE A 123 -6.24 -9.77 4.79
CA ILE A 123 -5.28 -10.88 4.67
C ILE A 123 -5.90 -12.23 4.29
N ASN A 124 -7.18 -12.28 3.95
CA ASN A 124 -7.84 -13.53 3.57
C ASN A 124 -7.41 -14.00 2.17
N GLU A 125 -6.93 -13.07 1.34
CA GLU A 125 -6.45 -13.33 -0.01
C GLU A 125 -5.11 -12.63 -0.20
N ILE A 126 -4.03 -13.42 -0.30
CA ILE A 126 -2.68 -12.93 -0.62
C ILE A 126 -2.32 -13.49 -1.99
N ASP A 127 -2.56 -12.69 -3.02
CA ASP A 127 -2.36 -13.06 -4.44
C ASP A 127 -1.04 -12.53 -5.02
N GLY A 128 -0.24 -11.84 -4.21
CA GLY A 128 1.03 -11.24 -4.64
C GLY A 128 0.87 -9.99 -5.52
N ARG A 129 -0.36 -9.49 -5.69
CA ARG A 129 -0.64 -8.30 -6.51
C ARG A 129 -0.47 -7.02 -5.70
N GLY A 130 -0.18 -5.93 -6.40
CA GLY A 130 -0.22 -4.59 -5.87
C GLY A 130 -1.64 -4.03 -5.77
N VAL A 131 -1.71 -2.73 -5.53
CA VAL A 131 -2.96 -1.97 -5.58
C VAL A 131 -3.30 -1.71 -7.05
N ILE A 132 -4.38 -2.32 -7.52
CA ILE A 132 -4.95 -2.08 -8.85
C ILE A 132 -5.53 -0.65 -8.87
N PRO A 133 -5.30 0.17 -9.90
CA PRO A 133 -5.89 1.50 -10.00
C PRO A 133 -7.41 1.44 -10.22
N ASP A 134 -8.14 2.49 -9.85
CA ASP A 134 -9.56 2.61 -10.19
C ASP A 134 -9.73 3.00 -11.67
N ILE A 135 -8.77 3.78 -12.18
CA ILE A 135 -8.67 4.20 -13.57
C ILE A 135 -7.32 3.72 -14.11
N SER A 136 -7.36 2.69 -14.94
CA SER A 136 -6.17 2.18 -15.61
C SER A 136 -5.76 3.10 -16.76
N ILE A 137 -4.47 3.44 -16.82
CA ILE A 137 -3.85 4.20 -17.91
C ILE A 137 -2.85 3.28 -18.61
N SER A 138 -2.83 3.35 -19.93
CA SER A 138 -1.88 2.61 -20.77
C SER A 138 -1.35 3.55 -21.84
N TYR A 139 -0.04 3.50 -22.08
CA TYR A 139 0.65 4.29 -23.08
C TYR A 139 0.81 3.50 -24.39
N ASP A 140 0.59 4.15 -25.52
CA ASP A 140 1.23 3.72 -26.78
C ASP A 140 2.68 4.24 -26.86
N ILE A 141 3.45 3.72 -27.82
CA ILE A 141 4.87 4.05 -27.94
C ILE A 141 5.07 5.53 -28.29
N GLU A 142 4.19 6.10 -29.10
CA GLU A 142 4.23 7.50 -29.51
C GLU A 142 3.99 8.45 -28.33
N GLN A 143 3.00 8.15 -27.48
CA GLN A 143 2.68 8.89 -26.26
C GLN A 143 3.82 8.82 -25.26
N TYR A 144 4.43 7.65 -25.10
CA TYR A 144 5.58 7.46 -24.21
C TYR A 144 6.80 8.25 -24.70
N LEU A 145 7.13 8.15 -25.99
CA LEU A 145 8.23 8.89 -26.60
C LEU A 145 8.00 10.41 -26.56
N ALA A 146 6.75 10.84 -26.68
CA ALA A 146 6.34 12.24 -26.54
C ALA A 146 6.32 12.73 -25.08
N LYS A 147 6.63 11.88 -24.09
CA LYS A 147 6.63 12.20 -22.65
C LYS A 147 5.29 12.80 -22.18
N LYS A 148 4.18 12.26 -22.70
CA LYS A 148 2.86 12.65 -22.18
C LYS A 148 2.68 12.17 -20.75
N ASP A 149 1.83 12.85 -20.01
CA ASP A 149 1.40 12.46 -18.66
C ASP A 149 -0.11 12.23 -18.69
N LEU A 150 -0.49 11.03 -19.13
CA LEU A 150 -1.89 10.65 -19.37
C LEU A 150 -2.67 10.53 -18.05
N GLU A 151 -2.01 10.15 -16.97
CA GLU A 151 -2.54 10.17 -15.61
C GLU A 151 -2.97 11.59 -15.22
N MET A 152 -2.07 12.57 -15.34
CA MET A 152 -2.34 13.96 -15.00
C MET A 152 -3.41 14.55 -15.92
N GLU A 153 -3.34 14.28 -17.23
CA GLU A 153 -4.35 14.72 -18.18
C GLU A 153 -5.75 14.21 -17.80
N TRP A 154 -5.86 12.94 -17.40
CA TRP A 154 -7.12 12.36 -16.97
C TRP A 154 -7.66 13.06 -15.72
N VAL A 155 -6.80 13.27 -14.72
CA VAL A 155 -7.18 13.94 -13.47
C VAL A 155 -7.67 15.37 -13.72
N LEU A 156 -6.95 16.15 -14.52
CA LEU A 156 -7.34 17.52 -14.86
C LEU A 156 -8.69 17.56 -15.60
N LYS A 157 -8.94 16.61 -16.50
CA LYS A 157 -10.24 16.47 -17.19
C LYS A 157 -11.36 16.14 -16.21
N ASP A 158 -11.13 15.28 -15.23
CA ASP A 158 -12.14 14.93 -14.23
C ASP A 158 -12.46 16.11 -13.30
N ILE A 159 -11.43 16.83 -12.84
CA ILE A 159 -11.59 18.06 -12.05
C ILE A 159 -12.43 19.11 -12.80
N ALA A 160 -12.15 19.32 -14.08
CA ALA A 160 -12.90 20.28 -14.89
C ALA A 160 -14.38 19.90 -15.04
N LYS A 161 -14.69 18.61 -15.19
CA LYS A 161 -16.08 18.11 -15.25
C LYS A 161 -16.81 18.30 -13.92
N GLU A 162 -16.15 18.07 -12.80
CA GLU A 162 -16.74 18.30 -11.47
C GLU A 162 -17.03 19.78 -11.23
N ALA A 163 -16.18 20.69 -11.71
CA ALA A 163 -16.40 22.13 -11.59
C ALA A 163 -17.63 22.61 -12.37
N GLN A 164 -17.98 21.95 -13.48
CA GLN A 164 -19.16 22.28 -14.28
C GLN A 164 -20.48 21.71 -13.72
N ARG A 165 -20.39 20.73 -12.81
CA ARG A 165 -21.56 20.10 -12.16
C ARG A 165 -22.00 20.83 -10.88
N LYS A 166 -21.19 21.78 -10.40
CA LYS A 166 -21.48 22.64 -9.25
C LYS A 166 -21.98 23.99 -9.72
#